data_AF-A0A5N5D4F1-F1
#
_entry.id   AF-A0A5N5D4F1-F1
#
_cell.length_a   1.000
_cell.length_b   1.000
_cell.length_c   1.000
_cell.angle_alpha   90.00
_cell.angle_beta   90.00
_cell.angle_gamma   90.00
#
_symmetry.space_group_name_H-M   'P 1'
#
loop_
_entity.id
_entity.type
_entity.pdbx_description
1 polymer ?
#
loop_
_entity_poly.entity_id
_entity_poly.type
_entity_poly.pdbx_seq_one_letter_code
_entity_poly.pdbx_strand_id
1 'polypeptide(L)'
;MNQYLNLQELRPVESPFLLIGQLFDDEMSLLTHEYRRHYEETFVKLALKSGLYGQIGARDWYREATTATGIRMHAKFVLKCVELQALLITPIAPHWSDYIWQEVMQKPSTIHKALWPSVPEARKALTAARQYTRTTEKEAEAKCIDMVKQAFHATGSSNLDDKGLVQEMKTFGAQHMKKMMPFVQGLKKRLISGENPENVFEQKLFFDKLEVLQESLPVIRKASGLSSVEVVNVDQDQLSDLPQVAATSVPGCPTFHFSNL
;
A
#
# COMPACT_ATOMS: atom_id res chain seq x y z
N MET A 1 -23.27 8.91 -20.56
CA MET A 1 -21.96 8.33 -20.19
C MET A 1 -21.36 9.27 -19.15
N ASN A 2 -21.07 8.80 -17.93
CA ASN A 2 -20.54 9.66 -16.87
C ASN A 2 -19.10 10.04 -17.23
N GLN A 3 -18.76 11.34 -17.25
CA GLN A 3 -17.40 11.83 -17.51
C GLN A 3 -16.37 11.25 -16.54
N TYR A 4 -16.79 10.82 -15.35
CA TYR A 4 -15.93 10.27 -14.30
C TYR A 4 -15.70 8.75 -14.42
N LEU A 5 -16.53 8.01 -15.19
CA LEU A 5 -16.44 6.55 -15.31
C LEU A 5 -16.30 6.14 -16.78
N ASN A 6 -15.07 6.01 -17.25
CA ASN A 6 -14.78 5.43 -18.56
C ASN A 6 -14.88 3.90 -18.54
N LEU A 7 -16.10 3.38 -18.61
CA LEU A 7 -16.35 1.93 -18.59
C LEU A 7 -15.77 1.20 -19.81
N GLN A 8 -15.41 1.90 -20.89
CA GLN A 8 -14.80 1.30 -22.08
C GLN A 8 -13.37 0.80 -21.84
N GLU A 9 -12.70 1.34 -20.81
CA GLU A 9 -11.38 0.88 -20.35
C GLU A 9 -11.48 -0.33 -19.43
N LEU A 10 -12.68 -0.76 -19.04
CA LEU A 10 -12.89 -1.92 -18.18
C LEU A 10 -13.39 -3.10 -19.01
N ARG A 11 -13.17 -4.31 -18.51
CA ARG A 11 -13.82 -5.49 -19.10
C ARG A 11 -15.33 -5.43 -18.83
N PRO A 12 -16.17 -5.77 -19.82
CA PRO A 12 -17.63 -5.77 -19.69
C PRO A 12 -18.12 -6.65 -18.54
N VAL A 13 -19.33 -6.35 -18.04
CA VAL A 13 -19.92 -7.03 -16.88
C VAL A 13 -20.23 -8.50 -17.15
N GLU A 14 -20.44 -8.84 -18.42
CA GLU A 14 -20.79 -10.17 -18.94
C GLU A 14 -19.55 -11.08 -19.09
N SER A 15 -18.34 -10.51 -18.98
CA SER A 15 -17.11 -11.28 -19.15
C SER A 15 -16.88 -12.25 -17.98
N PRO A 16 -16.20 -13.39 -18.20
CA PRO A 16 -15.99 -14.38 -17.15
C PRO A 16 -15.12 -13.82 -16.02
N PHE A 17 -15.49 -14.18 -14.78
CA PHE A 17 -14.74 -13.82 -13.60
C PHE A 17 -13.44 -14.64 -13.52
N LEU A 18 -12.31 -13.92 -13.63
CA LEU A 18 -10.99 -14.51 -13.46
C LEU A 18 -10.65 -14.63 -11.98
N LEU A 19 -9.75 -15.58 -11.65
CA LEU A 19 -9.27 -15.81 -10.28
C LEU A 19 -8.79 -14.52 -9.61
N ILE A 20 -8.01 -13.68 -10.30
CA ILE A 20 -7.48 -12.42 -9.75
C ILE A 20 -8.62 -11.49 -9.31
N GLY A 21 -9.71 -11.43 -10.09
CA GLY A 21 -10.90 -10.64 -9.72
C GLY A 21 -11.66 -11.25 -8.54
N GLN A 22 -11.72 -12.58 -8.46
CA GLN A 22 -12.32 -13.28 -7.31
C GLN A 22 -11.51 -13.08 -6.03
N LEU A 23 -10.17 -13.09 -6.10
CA LEU A 23 -9.29 -12.80 -4.96
C LEU A 23 -9.46 -11.35 -4.48
N PHE A 24 -9.60 -10.40 -5.41
CA PHE A 24 -9.89 -9.01 -5.07
C PHE A 24 -11.27 -8.87 -4.41
N ASP A 25 -12.32 -9.46 -4.97
CA ASP A 25 -13.68 -9.41 -4.41
C ASP A 25 -13.77 -10.03 -2.99
N ASP A 26 -13.02 -11.10 -2.77
CA ASP A 26 -12.88 -11.77 -1.47
C ASP A 26 -12.23 -10.84 -0.43
N GLU A 27 -11.12 -10.20 -0.80
CA GLU A 27 -10.44 -9.23 0.07
C GLU A 27 -11.32 -8.02 0.40
N MET A 28 -12.05 -7.50 -0.58
CA MET A 28 -12.98 -6.38 -0.36
C MET A 28 -14.05 -6.74 0.67
N SER A 29 -14.50 -8.00 0.67
CA SER A 29 -15.46 -8.51 1.64
C SER A 29 -14.81 -8.62 3.02
N LEU A 30 -13.61 -9.19 3.12
CA LEU A 30 -12.82 -9.27 4.36
C LEU A 30 -12.61 -7.88 5.00
N LEU A 31 -12.14 -6.91 4.22
CA LEU A 31 -11.91 -5.54 4.70
C LEU A 31 -13.18 -4.84 5.16
N THR A 32 -14.32 -5.14 4.53
CA THR A 32 -15.63 -4.60 4.92
C THR A 32 -16.08 -5.16 6.28
N HIS A 33 -15.84 -6.45 6.53
CA HIS A 33 -16.10 -7.06 7.84
C HIS A 33 -15.15 -6.51 8.93
N GLU A 34 -13.86 -6.36 8.63
CA GLU A 34 -12.88 -5.75 9.53
C GLU A 34 -13.27 -4.30 9.86
N TYR A 35 -13.68 -3.52 8.87
CA TYR A 35 -14.17 -2.15 9.08
C TYR A 35 -15.33 -2.12 10.05
N ARG A 36 -16.33 -2.97 9.83
CA ARG A 36 -17.51 -3.04 10.70
C ARG A 36 -17.12 -3.31 12.14
N ARG A 37 -16.28 -4.32 12.36
CA ARG A 37 -15.77 -4.64 13.69
C ARG A 37 -15.05 -3.46 14.33
N HIS A 38 -14.12 -2.84 13.62
CA HIS A 38 -13.38 -1.68 14.14
C HIS A 38 -14.27 -0.46 14.41
N TYR A 39 -15.30 -0.27 13.59
CA TYR A 39 -16.26 0.82 13.75
C TYR A 39 -17.17 0.58 14.97
N GLU A 40 -17.66 -0.65 15.16
CA GLU A 40 -18.45 -1.07 16.33
C GLU A 40 -17.61 -1.00 17.63
N GLU A 41 -16.32 -1.31 17.56
CA GLU A 41 -15.35 -1.15 18.66
C GLU A 41 -14.88 0.31 18.84
N THR A 42 -15.40 1.26 18.06
CA THR A 42 -15.03 2.70 18.08
C THR A 42 -13.55 3.02 17.78
N PHE A 43 -12.81 2.08 17.18
CA PHE A 43 -11.43 2.28 16.72
C PHE A 43 -11.37 2.95 15.34
N VAL A 44 -11.71 4.25 15.28
CA VAL A 44 -11.83 5.02 14.03
C VAL A 44 -10.56 4.98 13.16
N LYS A 45 -9.35 4.96 13.76
CA LYS A 45 -8.09 4.84 13.00
C LYS A 45 -7.99 3.49 12.27
N LEU A 46 -8.40 2.40 12.91
CA LEU A 46 -8.38 1.05 12.31
C LEU A 46 -9.53 0.86 11.32
N ALA A 47 -10.68 1.48 11.59
CA ALA A 47 -11.77 1.58 10.63
C ALA A 47 -11.27 2.30 9.36
N LEU A 48 -10.69 3.50 9.46
CA LEU A 48 -10.14 4.20 8.29
C LEU A 48 -9.08 3.36 7.54
N LYS A 49 -8.23 2.64 8.29
CA LYS A 49 -7.25 1.72 7.70
C LYS A 49 -7.89 0.63 6.84
N SER A 50 -8.94 -0.03 7.32
CA SER A 50 -9.61 -1.11 6.58
C SER A 50 -10.54 -0.58 5.48
N GLY A 51 -11.28 0.50 5.75
CA GLY A 51 -12.33 1.04 4.87
C GLY A 51 -11.84 1.93 3.73
N LEU A 52 -10.65 2.52 3.85
CA LEU A 52 -10.03 3.33 2.79
C LEU A 52 -8.69 2.74 2.34
N TYR A 53 -7.68 2.78 3.21
CA TYR A 53 -6.30 2.47 2.81
C TYR A 53 -6.13 1.01 2.37
N GLY A 54 -6.75 0.07 3.09
CA GLY A 54 -6.77 -1.35 2.73
C GLY A 54 -7.46 -1.60 1.40
N GLN A 55 -8.61 -0.95 1.16
CA GLN A 55 -9.33 -1.09 -0.11
C GLN A 55 -8.59 -0.46 -1.29
N ILE A 56 -7.93 0.69 -1.09
CA ILE A 56 -7.06 1.29 -2.10
C ILE A 56 -5.91 0.33 -2.44
N GLY A 57 -5.24 -0.24 -1.43
CA GLY A 57 -4.17 -1.21 -1.63
C GLY A 57 -4.64 -2.48 -2.35
N ALA A 58 -5.82 -3.00 -2.01
CA ALA A 58 -6.47 -4.13 -2.68
C ALA A 58 -6.71 -3.84 -4.18
N ARG A 59 -7.25 -2.65 -4.48
CA ARG A 59 -7.53 -2.19 -5.84
C ARG A 59 -6.25 -1.99 -6.64
N ASP A 60 -5.23 -1.39 -6.04
CA ASP A 60 -3.95 -1.11 -6.71
C ASP A 60 -3.25 -2.41 -7.08
N TRP A 61 -3.23 -3.38 -6.15
CA TRP A 61 -2.78 -4.74 -6.44
C TRP A 61 -3.57 -5.39 -7.58
N TYR A 62 -4.91 -5.26 -7.57
CA TYR A 62 -5.75 -5.80 -8.65
C TYR A 62 -5.43 -5.16 -10.01
N ARG A 63 -5.23 -3.84 -10.06
CA ARG A 63 -4.84 -3.10 -11.27
C ARG A 63 -3.47 -3.56 -11.78
N GLU A 64 -2.50 -3.72 -10.91
CA GLU A 64 -1.16 -4.16 -11.28
C GLU A 64 -1.15 -5.60 -11.78
N ALA A 65 -1.83 -6.51 -11.08
CA ALA A 65 -1.94 -7.91 -11.47
C ALA A 65 -2.63 -8.06 -12.84
N THR A 66 -3.69 -7.29 -13.10
CA THR A 66 -4.38 -7.32 -14.39
C THR A 66 -3.53 -6.70 -15.51
N THR A 67 -2.92 -5.53 -15.27
CA THR A 67 -1.99 -4.88 -16.21
C THR A 67 -0.82 -5.80 -16.59
N ALA A 68 -0.23 -6.52 -15.63
CA ALA A 68 0.88 -7.44 -15.88
C ALA A 68 0.49 -8.61 -16.81
N THR A 69 -0.77 -9.03 -16.77
CA THR A 69 -1.32 -10.07 -17.67
C THR A 69 -1.81 -9.52 -19.01
N GLY A 70 -1.76 -8.20 -19.23
CA GLY A 70 -2.35 -7.54 -20.40
C GLY A 70 -3.89 -7.55 -20.40
N ILE A 71 -4.50 -7.87 -19.27
CA ILE A 71 -5.96 -7.95 -19.11
C ILE A 71 -6.43 -6.68 -18.39
N ARG A 72 -7.59 -6.13 -18.76
CA ARG A 72 -8.17 -4.97 -18.04
C ARG A 72 -8.93 -5.40 -16.78
N MET A 73 -9.08 -4.49 -15.83
CA MET A 73 -9.91 -4.71 -14.65
C MET A 73 -11.38 -4.93 -15.04
N HIS A 74 -12.09 -5.76 -14.28
CA HIS A 74 -13.50 -6.05 -14.55
C HIS A 74 -14.42 -4.96 -13.98
N ALA A 75 -15.35 -4.43 -14.79
CA ALA A 75 -16.21 -3.30 -14.41
C ALA A 75 -16.98 -3.56 -13.11
N LYS A 76 -17.58 -4.76 -12.96
CA LYS A 76 -18.31 -5.16 -11.75
C LYS A 76 -17.50 -5.00 -10.46
N PHE A 77 -16.24 -5.45 -10.45
CA PHE A 77 -15.43 -5.40 -9.22
C PHE A 77 -14.97 -3.98 -8.89
N VAL A 78 -14.62 -3.20 -9.92
CA VAL A 78 -14.24 -1.79 -9.74
C VAL A 78 -15.42 -0.97 -9.21
N LEU A 79 -16.61 -1.12 -9.81
CA LEU A 79 -17.81 -0.42 -9.36
C LEU A 79 -18.23 -0.83 -7.94
N LYS A 80 -18.16 -2.13 -7.62
CA LYS A 80 -18.40 -2.61 -6.25
C LYS A 80 -17.40 -2.00 -5.25
N CYS A 81 -16.14 -1.87 -5.64
CA CYS A 81 -15.11 -1.24 -4.79
C CYS A 81 -15.41 0.24 -4.52
N VAL A 82 -15.80 0.99 -5.54
CA VAL A 82 -16.16 2.41 -5.38
C VAL A 82 -17.40 2.55 -4.50
N GLU A 83 -18.40 1.69 -4.69
CA GLU A 83 -19.62 1.66 -3.88
C GLU A 83 -19.34 1.38 -2.40
N LEU A 84 -18.54 0.33 -2.12
CA LEU A 84 -18.16 -0.02 -0.77
C LEU A 84 -17.35 1.09 -0.11
N GLN A 85 -16.38 1.68 -0.82
CA GLN A 85 -15.55 2.75 -0.28
C GLN A 85 -16.39 3.98 0.09
N ALA A 86 -17.35 4.38 -0.76
CA ALA A 86 -18.26 5.49 -0.44
C ALA A 86 -19.10 5.18 0.81
N LEU A 87 -19.67 3.97 0.90
CA LEU A 87 -20.48 3.57 2.07
C LEU A 87 -19.66 3.55 3.36
N LEU A 88 -18.47 2.94 3.33
CA LEU A 88 -17.63 2.79 4.51
C LEU A 88 -17.09 4.15 4.98
N ILE A 89 -16.76 5.07 4.07
CA ILE A 89 -16.19 6.38 4.41
C ILE A 89 -17.23 7.43 4.75
N THR A 90 -18.52 7.17 4.50
CA THR A 90 -19.62 8.09 4.83
C THR A 90 -19.55 8.67 6.25
N PRO A 91 -19.24 7.92 7.32
CA PRO A 91 -19.15 8.47 8.68
C PRO A 91 -17.96 9.41 8.91
N ILE A 92 -16.91 9.35 8.07
CA ILE A 92 -15.67 10.12 8.21
C ILE A 92 -15.66 11.31 7.25
N ALA A 93 -16.03 11.09 5.99
CA ALA A 93 -16.08 12.12 4.95
C ALA A 93 -17.42 12.05 4.19
N PRO A 94 -18.52 12.54 4.81
CA PRO A 94 -19.87 12.42 4.24
C PRO A 94 -20.02 13.18 2.93
N HIS A 95 -19.45 14.39 2.83
CA HIS A 95 -19.55 15.21 1.61
C HIS A 95 -18.88 14.56 0.40
N TRP A 96 -17.69 13.98 0.61
CA TRP A 96 -16.99 13.24 -0.44
C TRP A 96 -17.79 11.99 -0.83
N SER A 97 -18.29 11.25 0.16
CA SER A 97 -19.04 10.02 -0.07
C SER A 97 -20.35 10.26 -0.82
N ASP A 98 -21.08 11.33 -0.47
CA ASP A 98 -22.33 11.72 -1.15
C ASP A 98 -22.07 12.20 -2.58
N TYR A 99 -20.99 12.94 -2.82
CA TYR A 99 -20.55 13.29 -4.18
C TYR A 99 -20.22 12.05 -5.02
N ILE A 100 -19.45 11.10 -4.48
CA ILE A 100 -19.18 9.84 -5.18
C ILE A 100 -20.49 9.08 -5.46
N TRP A 101 -21.40 9.02 -4.50
CA TRP A 101 -22.66 8.30 -4.60
C TRP A 101 -23.62 8.89 -5.64
N GLN A 102 -23.81 10.20 -5.63
CA GLN A 102 -24.76 10.89 -6.51
C GLN A 102 -24.12 11.28 -7.84
N GLU A 103 -22.96 11.95 -7.84
CA GLU A 103 -22.36 12.50 -9.06
C GLU A 103 -21.58 11.46 -9.84
N VAL A 104 -20.83 10.59 -9.16
CA VAL A 104 -20.01 9.56 -9.84
C VAL A 104 -20.82 8.28 -10.11
N MET A 105 -21.57 7.80 -9.12
CA MET A 105 -22.34 6.56 -9.27
C MET A 105 -23.78 6.78 -9.76
N GLN A 106 -24.25 8.04 -9.84
CA GLN A 106 -25.59 8.38 -10.35
C GLN A 106 -26.72 7.66 -9.59
N LYS A 107 -26.55 7.49 -8.26
CA LYS A 107 -27.56 6.91 -7.39
C LYS A 107 -28.70 7.92 -7.16
N PRO A 108 -29.96 7.46 -7.08
CA PRO A 108 -31.13 8.34 -7.10
C PRO A 108 -31.35 9.14 -5.80
N SER A 109 -30.70 8.78 -4.70
CA SER A 109 -30.86 9.43 -3.40
C SER A 109 -29.51 9.63 -2.71
N THR A 110 -29.47 10.54 -1.75
CA THR A 110 -28.29 10.76 -0.89
C THR A 110 -27.83 9.48 -0.21
N ILE A 111 -26.51 9.36 -0.02
CA ILE A 111 -25.88 8.23 0.68
C ILE A 111 -26.32 8.13 2.14
N HIS A 112 -26.80 9.22 2.74
CA HIS A 112 -27.32 9.23 4.11
C HIS A 112 -28.55 8.33 4.33
N LYS A 113 -29.25 7.95 3.26
CA LYS A 113 -30.36 6.99 3.29
C LYS A 113 -29.92 5.55 3.04
N ALA A 114 -28.64 5.34 2.68
CA ALA A 114 -28.13 4.02 2.39
C ALA A 114 -27.93 3.21 3.68
N LEU A 115 -28.19 1.90 3.57
CA LEU A 115 -27.91 0.96 4.65
C LEU A 115 -26.44 0.55 4.60
N TRP A 116 -25.98 0.01 5.73
CA TRP A 116 -24.66 -0.59 5.81
C TRP A 116 -24.47 -1.67 4.73
N PRO A 117 -23.29 -1.77 4.08
CA PRO A 117 -23.05 -2.74 3.04
C PRO A 117 -23.11 -4.18 3.60
N SER A 118 -23.94 -5.02 2.98
CA SER A 118 -23.96 -6.46 3.22
C SER A 118 -23.08 -7.15 2.18
N VAL A 119 -21.99 -7.77 2.63
CA VAL A 119 -21.04 -8.51 1.78
C VAL A 119 -21.03 -10.00 2.19
N PRO A 120 -20.77 -10.91 1.24
CA PRO A 120 -20.59 -12.32 1.57
C PRO A 120 -19.37 -12.55 2.45
N GLU A 121 -19.41 -13.58 3.29
CA GLU A 121 -18.25 -14.02 4.07
C GLU A 121 -17.09 -14.42 3.14
N ALA A 122 -15.87 -14.06 3.56
CA ALA A 122 -14.66 -14.37 2.80
C ALA A 122 -14.42 -15.89 2.73
N ARG A 123 -14.10 -16.36 1.53
CA ARG A 123 -13.79 -17.76 1.27
C ARG A 123 -12.36 -18.05 1.70
N LYS A 124 -12.21 -18.84 2.76
CA LYS A 124 -10.91 -19.27 3.31
C LYS A 124 -9.91 -19.73 2.24
N ALA A 125 -10.37 -20.45 1.21
CA ALA A 125 -9.51 -20.91 0.12
C ALA A 125 -8.91 -19.76 -0.72
N LEU A 126 -9.70 -18.72 -1.01
CA LEU A 126 -9.22 -17.55 -1.75
C LEU A 126 -8.31 -16.67 -0.91
N THR A 127 -8.68 -16.47 0.36
CA THR A 127 -7.83 -15.76 1.32
C THR A 127 -6.46 -16.44 1.44
N ALA A 128 -6.43 -17.78 1.56
CA ALA A 128 -5.21 -18.56 1.61
C ALA A 128 -4.40 -18.47 0.29
N ALA A 129 -5.05 -18.60 -0.87
CA ALA A 129 -4.40 -18.47 -2.17
C ALA A 129 -3.77 -17.08 -2.34
N ARG A 130 -4.45 -16.03 -1.88
CA ARG A 130 -3.93 -14.67 -1.91
C ARG A 130 -2.72 -14.48 -1.02
N GLN A 131 -2.80 -15.00 0.21
CA GLN A 131 -1.69 -14.95 1.16
C GLN A 131 -0.48 -15.70 0.62
N TYR A 132 -0.69 -16.87 0.00
CA TYR A 132 0.36 -17.62 -0.67
C TYR A 132 1.05 -16.81 -1.77
N THR A 133 0.28 -16.13 -2.64
CA THR A 133 0.85 -15.26 -3.68
C THR A 133 1.70 -14.14 -3.07
N ARG A 134 1.19 -13.44 -2.05
CA ARG A 134 1.94 -12.36 -1.36
C ARG A 134 3.22 -12.86 -0.69
N THR A 135 3.19 -14.04 -0.06
CA THR A 135 4.37 -14.63 0.56
C THR A 135 5.40 -15.00 -0.50
N THR A 136 4.97 -15.62 -1.60
CA THR A 136 5.86 -15.99 -2.71
C THR A 136 6.51 -14.76 -3.35
N GLU A 137 5.75 -13.66 -3.51
CA GLU A 137 6.29 -12.39 -4.02
C GLU A 137 7.39 -11.84 -3.10
N LYS A 138 7.17 -11.82 -1.78
CA LYS A 138 8.17 -11.39 -0.80
C LYS A 138 9.41 -12.27 -0.79
N GLU A 139 9.24 -13.59 -0.88
CA GLU A 139 10.35 -14.53 -0.96
C GLU A 139 11.18 -14.33 -2.23
N ALA A 140 10.53 -14.02 -3.36
CA ALA A 140 11.21 -13.70 -4.60
C ALA A 140 11.99 -12.37 -4.49
N GLU A 141 11.41 -11.33 -3.89
CA GLU A 141 12.09 -10.07 -3.60
C GLU A 141 13.33 -10.27 -2.73
N ALA A 142 13.21 -11.02 -1.62
CA ALA A 142 14.31 -11.33 -0.74
C ALA A 142 15.45 -12.05 -1.48
N LYS A 143 15.12 -13.07 -2.28
CA LYS A 143 16.12 -13.78 -3.10
C LYS A 143 16.80 -12.85 -4.11
N CYS A 144 16.08 -11.93 -4.75
CA CYS A 144 16.69 -10.94 -5.64
C CYS A 144 17.66 -10.01 -4.90
N ILE A 145 17.33 -9.58 -3.69
CA ILE A 145 18.25 -8.77 -2.86
C ILE A 145 19.51 -9.56 -2.53
N ASP A 146 19.37 -10.81 -2.09
CA ASP A 146 20.49 -11.68 -1.76
C ASP A 146 21.42 -11.91 -2.96
N MET A 147 20.85 -12.13 -4.15
CA MET A 147 21.62 -12.25 -5.39
C MET A 147 22.42 -10.97 -5.70
N VAL A 148 21.78 -9.79 -5.61
CA VAL A 148 22.48 -8.51 -5.83
C VAL A 148 23.58 -8.31 -4.78
N LYS A 149 23.33 -8.70 -3.53
CA LYS A 149 24.30 -8.65 -2.43
C LYS A 149 25.51 -9.55 -2.70
N GLN A 150 25.29 -10.79 -3.12
CA GLN A 150 26.38 -11.72 -3.48
C GLN A 150 27.21 -11.20 -4.66
N ALA A 151 26.55 -10.73 -5.72
CA ALA A 151 27.22 -10.13 -6.87
C ALA A 151 28.04 -8.90 -6.45
N PHE A 152 27.48 -8.05 -5.59
CA PHE A 152 28.18 -6.88 -5.05
C PHE A 152 29.43 -7.24 -4.27
N HIS A 153 29.37 -8.24 -3.39
CA HIS A 153 30.54 -8.69 -2.63
C HIS A 153 31.63 -9.33 -3.52
N ALA A 154 31.25 -9.95 -4.64
CA ALA A 154 32.19 -10.58 -5.57
C ALA A 154 32.90 -9.57 -6.49
N THR A 155 32.21 -8.54 -6.98
CA THR A 155 32.73 -7.65 -8.03
C THR A 155 32.90 -6.19 -7.61
N GLY A 156 32.33 -5.78 -6.47
CA GLY A 156 32.18 -4.38 -6.08
C GLY A 156 31.17 -3.61 -6.96
N SER A 157 30.91 -2.35 -6.60
CA SER A 157 29.88 -1.51 -7.25
C SER A 157 30.13 -1.26 -8.74
N SER A 158 31.41 -1.19 -9.16
CA SER A 158 31.83 -0.78 -10.50
C SER A 158 31.67 -1.87 -11.57
N ASN A 159 31.55 -3.14 -11.17
CA ASN A 159 31.53 -4.29 -12.08
C ASN A 159 30.35 -5.25 -11.84
N LEU A 160 29.23 -4.77 -11.26
CA LEU A 160 28.00 -5.56 -11.12
C LEU A 160 27.50 -6.05 -12.50
N ASP A 161 27.86 -7.28 -12.89
CA ASP A 161 27.55 -7.85 -14.20
C ASP A 161 26.04 -8.14 -14.34
N ASP A 162 25.42 -7.59 -15.39
CA ASP A 162 24.04 -7.88 -15.73
C ASP A 162 23.85 -9.34 -16.16
N LYS A 163 24.85 -9.97 -16.78
CA LYS A 163 24.70 -11.32 -17.33
C LYS A 163 24.53 -12.38 -16.25
N GLY A 164 25.32 -12.31 -15.16
CA GLY A 164 25.21 -13.23 -14.03
C GLY A 164 23.84 -13.15 -13.35
N LEU A 165 23.42 -11.93 -13.01
CA LEU A 165 22.12 -11.66 -12.36
C LEU A 165 20.95 -12.07 -13.25
N VAL A 166 20.99 -11.76 -14.55
CA VAL A 166 19.95 -12.16 -15.51
C VAL A 166 19.90 -13.68 -15.68
N GLN A 167 21.06 -14.36 -15.70
CA GLN A 167 21.11 -15.80 -15.86
C GLN A 167 20.51 -16.54 -14.66
N GLU A 168 20.80 -16.08 -13.45
CA GLU A 168 20.24 -16.64 -12.23
C GLU A 168 18.75 -16.28 -12.07
N MET A 169 18.32 -15.08 -12.46
CA MET A 169 16.89 -14.69 -12.46
C MET A 169 16.03 -15.52 -13.42
N LYS A 170 16.59 -16.09 -14.50
CA LYS A 170 15.84 -16.99 -15.40
C LYS A 170 15.35 -18.25 -14.67
N THR A 171 15.98 -18.66 -13.57
CA THR A 171 15.56 -19.83 -12.79
C THR A 171 14.20 -19.62 -12.09
N PHE A 172 13.79 -18.37 -11.89
CA PHE A 172 12.49 -17.98 -11.32
C PHE A 172 11.34 -17.95 -12.35
N GLY A 173 11.64 -18.22 -13.62
CA GLY A 173 10.69 -18.16 -14.72
C GLY A 173 10.55 -16.76 -15.35
N ALA A 174 10.30 -16.73 -16.66
CA ALA A 174 10.39 -15.51 -17.47
C ALA A 174 9.43 -14.38 -17.03
N GLN A 175 8.25 -14.71 -16.50
CA GLN A 175 7.27 -13.72 -16.01
C GLN A 175 7.75 -13.02 -14.73
N HIS A 176 8.29 -13.78 -13.77
CA HIS A 176 8.81 -13.21 -12.51
C HIS A 176 10.06 -12.38 -12.76
N MET A 177 10.98 -12.86 -13.60
CA MET A 177 12.15 -12.08 -14.05
C MET A 177 11.74 -10.71 -14.59
N LYS A 178 10.79 -10.66 -15.55
CA LYS A 178 10.36 -9.40 -16.16
C LYS A 178 9.78 -8.41 -15.14
N LYS A 179 9.08 -8.90 -14.11
CA LYS A 179 8.53 -8.08 -13.02
C LYS A 179 9.63 -7.58 -12.06
N MET A 180 10.66 -8.39 -11.83
CA MET A 180 11.74 -8.11 -10.87
C MET A 180 12.91 -7.31 -11.46
N MET A 181 13.08 -7.28 -12.78
CA MET A 181 14.18 -6.52 -13.42
C MET A 181 14.21 -5.04 -13.02
N PRO A 182 13.08 -4.28 -13.01
CA PRO A 182 13.10 -2.88 -12.57
C PRO A 182 13.55 -2.74 -11.10
N PHE A 183 13.17 -3.69 -10.24
CA PHE A 183 13.58 -3.72 -8.84
C PHE A 183 15.09 -3.94 -8.70
N VAL A 184 15.63 -4.97 -9.37
CA VAL A 184 17.07 -5.26 -9.40
C VAL A 184 17.87 -4.10 -9.98
N GLN A 185 17.41 -3.50 -11.08
CA GLN A 185 18.04 -2.33 -11.68
C GLN A 185 18.01 -1.12 -10.74
N GLY A 186 16.92 -0.94 -9.99
CA GLY A 186 16.83 0.08 -8.94
C GLY A 186 17.89 -0.10 -7.87
N LEU A 187 18.05 -1.31 -7.34
CA LEU A 187 19.10 -1.63 -6.36
C LEU A 187 20.51 -1.40 -6.93
N LYS A 188 20.77 -1.87 -8.15
CA LYS A 188 22.05 -1.65 -8.82
C LYS A 188 22.36 -0.17 -8.99
N LYS A 189 21.40 0.63 -9.44
CA LYS A 189 21.57 2.08 -9.63
C LYS A 189 21.97 2.76 -8.33
N ARG A 190 21.36 2.36 -7.21
CA ARG A 190 21.69 2.85 -5.86
C ARG A 190 23.13 2.52 -5.44
N LEU A 191 23.54 1.28 -5.64
CA LEU A 191 24.91 0.83 -5.35
C LEU A 191 25.96 1.54 -6.22
N ILE A 192 25.67 1.72 -7.52
CA ILE A 192 26.56 2.42 -8.46
C ILE A 192 26.66 3.91 -8.12
N SER A 193 25.58 4.52 -7.62
CA SER A 193 25.60 5.91 -7.16
C SER A 193 26.40 6.14 -5.87
N GLY A 194 26.95 5.09 -5.26
CA GLY A 194 27.79 5.18 -4.06
C GLY A 194 27.00 5.20 -2.76
N GLU A 195 25.71 4.79 -2.77
CA GLU A 195 24.95 4.64 -1.54
C GLU A 195 25.52 3.51 -0.67
N ASN A 196 25.43 3.65 0.65
CA ASN A 196 25.84 2.62 1.59
C ASN A 196 25.14 1.29 1.25
N PRO A 197 25.89 0.20 0.97
CA PRO A 197 25.31 -1.07 0.56
C PRO A 197 24.33 -1.69 1.57
N GLU A 198 24.59 -1.53 2.87
CA GLU A 198 23.67 -2.02 3.92
C GLU A 198 22.32 -1.33 3.83
N ASN A 199 22.30 -0.01 3.61
CA ASN A 199 21.07 0.75 3.41
C ASN A 199 20.33 0.31 2.15
N VAL A 200 21.04 -0.03 1.08
CA VAL A 200 20.43 -0.51 -0.16
C VAL A 200 19.79 -1.88 0.03
N PHE A 201 20.49 -2.83 0.66
CA PHE A 201 20.00 -4.19 0.87
C PHE A 201 18.86 -4.27 1.90
N GLU A 202 18.90 -3.43 2.93
CA GLU A 202 17.82 -3.33 3.93
C GLU A 202 16.67 -2.41 3.48
N GLN A 203 16.76 -1.85 2.26
CA GLN A 203 15.80 -0.89 1.72
C GLN A 203 15.57 0.35 2.61
N LYS A 204 16.60 0.80 3.32
CA LYS A 204 16.56 2.05 4.08
C LYS A 204 16.55 3.26 3.12
N LEU A 205 16.05 4.39 3.61
CA LEU A 205 16.00 5.65 2.86
C LEU A 205 17.41 6.28 2.76
N PHE A 206 17.65 7.04 1.69
CA PHE A 206 18.95 7.67 1.35
C PHE A 206 19.45 8.70 2.36
N PHE A 207 18.57 9.17 3.24
CA PHE A 207 18.88 10.21 4.21
C PHE A 207 18.58 9.70 5.60
N ASP A 208 19.41 10.12 6.55
CA ASP A 208 19.10 9.93 7.95
C ASP A 208 17.85 10.76 8.27
N LYS A 209 16.76 10.06 8.62
CA LYS A 209 15.47 10.71 8.89
C LYS A 209 15.59 11.68 10.05
N LEU A 210 16.42 11.36 11.03
CA LEU A 210 16.59 12.13 12.24
C LEU A 210 17.43 13.38 11.94
N GLU A 211 18.50 13.24 11.16
CA GLU A 211 19.30 14.38 10.68
C GLU A 211 18.45 15.36 9.84
N VAL A 212 17.72 14.86 8.83
CA VAL A 212 16.88 15.72 7.98
C VAL A 212 15.77 16.40 8.78
N LEU A 213 15.15 15.69 9.72
CA LEU A 213 14.14 16.28 10.59
C LEU A 213 14.75 17.34 11.51
N GLN A 214 15.93 17.10 12.08
CA GLN A 214 16.67 18.07 12.90
C GLN A 214 17.03 19.33 12.11
N GLU A 215 17.54 19.19 10.89
CA GLU A 215 17.86 20.32 10.01
C GLU A 215 16.61 21.11 9.60
N SER A 216 15.47 20.43 9.48
CA SER A 216 14.19 21.03 9.09
C SER A 216 13.44 21.68 10.26
N LEU A 217 13.85 21.45 11.52
CA LEU A 217 13.18 21.98 12.70
C LEU A 217 12.93 23.49 12.67
N PRO A 218 13.88 24.36 12.24
CA PRO A 218 13.64 25.80 12.17
C PRO A 218 12.51 26.16 11.20
N VAL A 219 12.42 25.46 10.07
CA VAL A 219 11.37 25.67 9.06
C VAL A 219 10.02 25.21 9.61
N ILE A 220 9.98 24.02 10.21
CA ILE A 220 8.76 23.42 10.79
C ILE A 220 8.24 24.29 11.92
N ARG A 221 9.10 24.75 12.84
CA ARG A 221 8.74 25.66 13.95
C ARG A 221 8.14 26.95 13.42
N LYS A 222 8.78 27.57 12.42
CA LYS A 222 8.30 28.82 11.81
C LYS A 222 6.95 28.64 11.11
N ALA A 223 6.77 27.54 10.37
CA ALA A 223 5.54 27.28 9.63
C ALA A 223 4.36 26.88 10.53
N SER A 224 4.63 26.20 11.65
CA SER A 224 3.62 25.73 12.59
C SER A 224 3.26 26.74 13.69
N GLY A 225 4.08 27.78 13.89
CA GLY A 225 3.86 28.78 14.94
C GLY A 225 4.14 28.28 16.37
N LEU A 226 4.83 27.15 16.52
CA LEU A 226 5.10 26.53 17.81
C LEU A 226 6.28 27.17 18.55
N SER A 227 6.18 27.21 19.88
CA SER A 227 7.22 27.75 20.76
C SER A 227 8.50 26.91 20.74
N SER A 228 8.37 25.59 20.70
CA SER A 228 9.46 24.61 20.61
C SER A 228 9.00 23.41 19.77
N VAL A 229 9.95 22.75 19.10
CA VAL A 229 9.72 21.51 18.35
C VAL A 229 10.93 20.61 18.61
N GLU A 230 10.69 19.38 19.05
CA GLU A 230 11.71 18.38 19.37
C GLU A 230 11.47 17.11 18.56
N VAL A 231 12.56 16.47 18.11
CA VAL A 231 12.52 15.18 17.42
C VAL A 231 13.10 14.14 18.36
N VAL A 232 12.33 13.11 18.66
CA VAL A 232 12.75 12.01 19.54
C VAL A 232 12.77 10.71 18.76
N ASN A 233 13.87 9.95 18.86
CA ASN A 233 13.93 8.59 18.35
C ASN A 233 13.21 7.67 19.32
N VAL A 234 12.31 6.82 18.82
CA VAL A 234 11.54 5.90 19.64
C VAL A 234 12.23 4.54 19.61
N ASP A 235 13.17 4.34 20.53
CA ASP A 235 13.73 3.03 20.82
C ASP A 235 12.82 2.27 21.79
N GLN A 236 12.73 0.93 21.63
CA GLN A 236 11.80 0.10 22.43
C GLN A 236 11.99 0.21 23.95
N ASP A 237 13.20 0.57 24.38
CA ASP A 237 13.58 0.68 25.79
C ASP A 237 13.26 2.05 26.42
N GLN A 238 12.89 3.07 25.63
CA GLN A 238 12.59 4.43 26.09
C GLN A 238 11.10 4.83 25.99
N LEU A 239 10.22 3.87 25.67
CA LEU A 239 8.78 4.13 25.49
C LEU A 239 8.07 4.62 26.75
N SER A 240 8.57 4.30 27.95
CA SER A 240 7.92 4.65 29.22
C SER A 240 7.86 6.16 29.47
N ASP A 241 8.83 6.91 28.93
CA ASP A 241 9.01 8.33 29.19
C ASP A 241 8.38 9.20 28.10
N LEU A 242 7.79 8.56 27.07
CA LEU A 242 7.20 9.22 25.92
C LEU A 242 5.67 9.14 25.96
N PRO A 243 4.97 10.09 25.32
CA PRO A 243 3.52 10.02 25.16
C PRO A 243 3.11 8.70 24.50
N GLN A 244 2.01 8.09 24.95
CA GLN A 244 1.54 6.78 24.42
C GLN A 244 1.42 6.73 22.88
N VAL A 245 1.17 7.88 22.24
CA VAL A 245 1.11 7.96 20.76
C VAL A 245 2.44 7.61 20.09
N ALA A 246 3.58 7.81 20.77
CA ALA A 246 4.93 7.52 20.28
C ALA A 246 5.12 6.02 19.95
N ALA A 247 4.45 5.13 20.68
CA ALA A 247 4.47 3.68 20.44
C ALA A 247 3.93 3.27 19.07
N THR A 248 3.21 4.18 18.39
CA THR A 248 2.60 3.92 17.08
C THR A 248 3.42 4.45 15.90
N SER A 249 4.61 5.03 16.17
CA SER A 249 5.54 5.50 15.14
C SER A 249 6.15 4.32 14.38
N VAL A 250 6.24 4.43 13.05
CA VAL A 250 6.91 3.45 12.20
C VAL A 250 7.83 4.15 11.20
N PRO A 251 8.89 3.49 10.69
CA PRO A 251 9.78 4.09 9.72
C PRO A 251 9.02 4.67 8.51
N GLY A 252 9.07 5.99 8.33
CA GLY A 252 8.40 6.70 7.23
C GLY A 252 7.00 7.23 7.56
N CYS A 253 6.46 6.93 8.74
CA CYS A 253 5.23 7.51 9.27
C CYS A 253 5.46 7.94 10.73
N PRO A 254 6.01 9.16 10.96
CA PRO A 254 6.23 9.67 12.31
C PRO A 254 4.90 9.97 13.01
N THR A 255 4.93 9.97 14.34
CA THR A 255 3.81 10.39 15.20
C THR A 255 4.08 11.74 15.82
N PHE A 256 3.04 12.55 16.00
CA PHE A 256 3.13 13.90 16.58
C PHE A 256 2.42 13.96 17.92
N HIS A 257 3.01 14.66 18.88
CA HIS A 257 2.40 15.01 20.15
C HIS A 257 2.51 16.52 20.35
N PHE A 258 1.40 17.15 20.73
CA PHE A 258 1.36 18.58 21.04
C PHE A 258 0.98 18.74 22.50
N SER A 259 1.75 19.55 23.22
CA SER A 259 1.48 19.95 24.59
C SER A 259 1.61 21.46 24.70
N ASN A 260 0.72 22.09 25.47
CA ASN A 260 0.93 23.47 25.88
C ASN A 260 1.94 23.46 27.03
N LEU A 261 2.98 24.27 26.91
CA LEU A 261 3.87 24.60 28.02
C LEU A 261 3.19 25.60 28.96
#